data_AF-A0A948X517-F1
#
_entry.id   AF-A0A948X517-F1
#
_cell.length_a   1.000
_cell.length_b   1.000
_cell.length_c   1.000
_cell.angle_alpha   90.00
_cell.angle_beta   90.00
_cell.angle_gamma   90.00
#
_symmetry.space_group_name_H-M   'P 1'
#
loop_
_entity.id
_entity.type
_entity.pdbx_description
1 polymer ?
#
loop_
_entity_poly.entity_id
_entity_poly.type
_entity_poly.pdbx_seq_one_letter_code
_entity_poly.pdbx_strand_id
1 'polypeptide(L)'
;MSKKLPRVLAISSLLVLVPVLASAMGSQPKEKDFEAANARILPLAKVKLAPPAAATGAAKGSRSGEELYKAVCGACHETGVAGAPKTGDQAAWGPRIGPGLATLTKTSITGKGAMPPRGGSDATDEELARAIAFMANKAGANFKAP
;
A
#
# COMPACT_ATOMS: atom_id res chain seq x y z
N MET A 1 63.65 25.64 56.52
CA MET A 1 62.61 26.24 55.64
C MET A 1 62.21 25.24 54.56
N SER A 2 61.23 24.39 54.80
CA SER A 2 60.78 23.38 53.82
C SER A 2 59.64 23.97 52.97
N LYS A 3 59.93 24.30 51.70
CA LYS A 3 58.93 24.76 50.73
C LYS A 3 57.95 23.60 50.47
N LYS A 4 56.77 23.62 51.10
CA LYS A 4 55.69 22.69 50.79
C LYS A 4 55.16 23.03 49.38
N LEU A 5 55.48 22.20 48.40
CA LEU A 5 54.93 22.30 47.06
C LEU A 5 53.39 22.20 47.15
N PRO A 6 52.61 23.17 46.65
CA PRO A 6 51.17 23.19 46.86
C PRO A 6 50.53 22.02 46.10
N ARG A 7 49.86 21.12 46.84
CA ARG A 7 49.13 19.94 46.33
C ARG A 7 48.15 20.28 45.19
N VAL A 8 47.72 21.53 45.08
CA VAL A 8 46.87 22.07 44.01
C VAL A 8 47.54 22.01 42.64
N LEU A 9 48.87 22.21 42.55
CA LEU A 9 49.61 22.08 41.28
C LEU A 9 49.67 20.62 40.81
N ALA A 10 49.88 19.67 41.72
CA ALA A 10 49.94 18.24 41.39
C ALA A 10 48.60 17.68 40.91
N ILE A 11 47.48 18.15 41.48
CA ILE A 11 46.12 17.72 41.08
C ILE A 11 45.74 18.32 39.71
N SER A 12 46.17 19.55 39.43
CA SER A 12 45.95 20.20 38.13
C SER A 12 46.77 19.54 37.01
N SER A 13 48.02 19.14 37.30
CA SER A 13 48.82 18.34 36.35
C SER A 13 48.23 16.95 36.09
N LEU A 14 47.60 16.32 37.10
CA LEU A 14 46.97 15.00 36.95
C LEU A 14 45.68 15.07 36.11
N LEU A 15 44.88 16.14 36.23
CA LEU A 15 43.65 16.36 35.45
C LEU A 15 43.91 16.59 33.96
N VAL A 16 45.09 17.11 33.58
CA VAL A 16 45.49 17.28 32.18
C VAL A 16 46.17 16.01 31.63
N LEU A 17 46.81 15.20 32.48
CA LEU A 17 47.54 14.00 32.05
C LEU A 17 46.62 12.82 31.67
N VAL A 18 45.47 12.68 32.34
CA VAL A 18 44.50 11.59 32.09
C VAL A 18 43.85 11.65 30.69
N PRO A 19 43.36 12.79 30.16
CA PRO A 19 42.84 12.84 28.79
C PRO A 19 43.93 12.68 27.71
N VAL A 20 45.19 13.03 28.02
CA VAL A 20 46.34 12.87 27.10
C VAL A 20 46.72 11.38 26.96
N LEU A 21 46.69 10.61 28.05
CA LEU A 21 46.97 9.17 27.99
C LEU A 21 45.84 8.38 27.31
N ALA A 22 44.58 8.83 27.44
CA ALA A 22 43.43 8.23 26.76
C ALA A 22 43.48 8.38 25.23
N SER A 23 44.26 9.34 24.71
CA SER A 23 44.49 9.49 23.27
C SER A 23 45.53 8.52 22.68
N ALA A 24 46.28 7.79 23.50
CA ALA A 24 47.33 6.87 23.05
C ALA A 24 46.84 5.42 22.80
N MET A 25 45.66 5.05 23.32
CA MET A 25 45.06 3.72 23.16
C MET A 25 43.62 3.86 22.62
N GLY A 26 43.48 3.87 21.29
CA GLY A 26 42.18 3.75 20.64
C GLY A 26 41.97 4.81 19.58
N SER A 27 42.07 4.39 18.32
CA SER A 27 41.62 5.11 17.15
C SER A 27 40.18 5.60 17.34
N GLN A 28 40.01 6.85 17.76
CA GLN A 28 38.73 7.54 17.67
C GLN A 28 38.39 7.66 16.17
N PRO A 29 37.20 7.22 15.73
CA PRO A 29 36.76 7.46 14.37
C PRO A 29 36.71 8.98 14.18
N LYS A 30 37.43 9.48 13.18
CA LYS A 30 37.53 10.92 12.96
C LYS A 30 36.15 11.38 12.50
N GLU A 31 35.70 12.53 12.97
CA GLU A 31 34.37 13.11 12.66
C GLU A 31 34.02 13.11 11.16
N LYS A 32 35.04 13.30 10.32
CA LYS A 32 35.01 13.15 8.85
C LYS A 32 34.62 11.77 8.32
N ASP A 33 34.86 10.70 9.08
CA ASP A 33 34.51 9.33 8.73
C ASP A 33 32.99 9.11 8.86
N PHE A 34 32.35 9.79 9.82
CA PHE A 34 30.89 9.78 9.96
C PHE A 34 30.21 10.68 8.92
N GLU A 35 30.80 11.82 8.57
CA GLU A 35 30.25 12.69 7.52
C GLU A 35 30.28 12.03 6.13
N ALA A 36 31.37 11.34 5.81
CA ALA A 36 31.50 10.57 4.58
C ALA A 36 30.57 9.34 4.54
N ALA A 37 30.28 8.73 5.70
CA ALA A 37 29.28 7.67 5.79
C ALA A 37 27.86 8.23 5.61
N ASN A 38 27.53 9.36 6.25
CA ASN A 38 26.20 9.95 6.22
C ASN A 38 25.83 10.48 4.82
N ALA A 39 26.82 10.99 4.07
CA ALA A 39 26.63 11.39 2.67
C ALA A 39 26.16 10.25 1.75
N ARG A 40 26.44 8.99 2.10
CA ARG A 40 26.03 7.79 1.31
C ARG A 40 24.64 7.27 1.67
N ILE A 41 24.04 7.74 2.77
CA ILE A 41 22.69 7.36 3.22
C ILE A 41 21.66 8.44 2.85
N LEU A 42 22.08 9.49 2.12
CA LEU A 42 21.16 10.50 1.63
C LEU A 42 20.19 9.85 0.62
N PRO A 43 18.88 10.17 0.71
CA PRO A 43 17.89 9.62 -0.20
C PRO A 43 18.21 10.08 -1.62
N LEU A 44 18.63 9.15 -2.48
CA LEU A 44 18.94 9.42 -3.89
C LEU A 44 17.69 9.79 -4.71
N ALA A 45 16.49 9.50 -4.19
CA ALA A 45 15.23 9.87 -4.80
C ALA A 45 14.13 10.04 -3.74
N LYS A 46 13.25 11.01 -3.96
CA LYS A 46 11.98 11.15 -3.21
C LYS A 46 10.89 10.46 -4.02
N VAL A 47 10.38 9.34 -3.53
CA VAL A 47 9.21 8.69 -4.12
C VAL A 47 7.99 9.52 -3.73
N LYS A 48 7.45 10.28 -4.68
CA LYS A 48 6.08 10.79 -4.56
C LYS A 48 5.15 9.70 -5.06
N LEU A 49 4.40 9.10 -4.13
CA LEU A 49 3.22 8.34 -4.51
C LEU A 49 2.25 9.34 -5.16
N ALA A 50 2.02 9.18 -6.47
CA ALA A 50 0.83 9.77 -7.05
C ALA A 50 -0.37 9.22 -6.27
N PRO A 51 -1.38 10.06 -5.93
CA PRO A 51 -2.67 9.52 -5.55
C PRO A 51 -3.06 8.49 -6.61
N PRO A 52 -3.71 7.36 -6.25
CA PRO A 52 -4.31 6.49 -7.27
C PRO A 52 -5.03 7.39 -8.25
N ALA A 53 -4.76 7.19 -9.56
CA ALA A 53 -5.33 7.99 -10.63
C ALA A 53 -6.80 8.25 -10.27
N ALA A 54 -7.15 9.52 -10.08
CA ALA A 54 -8.38 9.90 -9.42
C ALA A 54 -9.54 9.14 -10.08
N ALA A 55 -10.00 8.07 -9.42
CA ALA A 55 -11.37 7.66 -9.53
C ALA A 55 -12.11 8.94 -9.13
N THR A 56 -12.81 9.53 -10.09
CA THR A 56 -13.73 10.65 -9.85
C THR A 56 -14.50 10.30 -8.59
N GLY A 57 -14.17 11.01 -7.50
CA GLY A 57 -14.30 10.53 -6.13
C GLY A 57 -15.74 10.46 -5.67
N ALA A 58 -16.47 9.46 -6.15
CA ALA A 58 -17.64 8.96 -5.47
C ALA A 58 -17.17 8.40 -4.13
N ALA A 59 -17.74 8.92 -3.04
CA ALA A 59 -17.52 8.37 -1.72
C ALA A 59 -17.82 6.87 -1.73
N LYS A 60 -17.06 6.08 -0.99
CA LYS A 60 -17.33 4.65 -0.83
C LYS A 60 -18.79 4.46 -0.42
N GLY A 61 -19.51 3.67 -1.21
CA GLY A 61 -20.96 3.44 -1.10
C GLY A 61 -21.79 4.16 -2.19
N SER A 62 -21.27 5.21 -2.82
CA SER A 62 -22.01 6.02 -3.80
C SER A 62 -21.68 5.70 -5.26
N ARG A 63 -20.71 4.81 -5.54
CA ARG A 63 -20.37 4.44 -6.91
C ARG A 63 -21.53 3.70 -7.58
N SER A 64 -21.84 4.09 -8.81
CA SER A 64 -22.69 3.30 -9.71
C SER A 64 -22.01 1.98 -10.09
N GLY A 65 -22.79 1.04 -10.61
CA GLY A 65 -22.26 -0.24 -11.08
C GLY A 65 -21.26 -0.08 -12.23
N GLU A 66 -21.51 0.88 -13.13
CA GLU A 66 -20.62 1.17 -14.25
C GLU A 66 -19.29 1.78 -13.79
N GLU A 67 -19.32 2.69 -12.81
CA GLU A 67 -18.10 3.30 -12.25
C GLU A 67 -17.22 2.25 -11.57
N LEU A 68 -17.81 1.38 -10.73
CA LEU A 68 -17.04 0.31 -10.10
C LEU A 68 -16.53 -0.70 -11.14
N TYR A 69 -17.34 -1.01 -12.17
CA TYR A 69 -16.90 -1.85 -13.26
C TYR A 69 -15.67 -1.28 -13.96
N LYS A 70 -15.69 -0.01 -14.37
CA LYS A 70 -14.56 0.65 -15.04
C LYS A 70 -13.33 0.73 -14.15
N ALA A 71 -13.52 0.98 -12.85
CA ALA A 71 -12.42 1.14 -11.90
C ALA A 71 -11.72 -0.19 -11.56
N VAL A 72 -12.45 -1.31 -11.49
CA VAL A 72 -11.91 -2.58 -10.96
C VAL A 72 -12.30 -3.79 -11.80
N CYS A 73 -13.60 -3.99 -12.05
CA CYS A 73 -14.09 -5.27 -12.58
C CYS A 73 -13.70 -5.51 -14.05
N GLY A 74 -13.64 -4.44 -14.85
CA GLY A 74 -13.32 -4.47 -16.27
C GLY A 74 -11.94 -5.08 -16.56
N ALA A 75 -10.99 -4.94 -15.64
CA ALA A 75 -9.65 -5.51 -15.77
C ALA A 75 -9.64 -7.01 -16.09
N CYS A 76 -10.67 -7.75 -15.64
CA CYS A 76 -10.85 -9.16 -15.99
C CYS A 76 -12.07 -9.41 -16.87
N HIS A 77 -13.18 -8.72 -16.61
CA HIS A 77 -14.46 -9.00 -17.25
C HIS A 77 -14.64 -8.35 -18.63
N GLU A 78 -13.75 -7.45 -19.06
CA GLU A 78 -13.83 -6.88 -20.42
C GLU A 78 -13.37 -7.90 -21.47
N THR A 79 -12.22 -8.53 -21.24
CA THR A 79 -11.58 -9.46 -22.19
C THR A 79 -11.65 -10.91 -21.75
N GLY A 80 -12.21 -11.20 -20.57
CA GLY A 80 -12.39 -12.56 -20.06
C GLY A 80 -11.11 -13.19 -19.51
N VAL A 81 -10.27 -12.39 -18.84
CA VAL A 81 -9.01 -12.84 -18.24
C VAL A 81 -9.26 -14.04 -17.32
N ALA A 82 -8.40 -15.07 -17.44
CA ALA A 82 -8.49 -16.30 -16.66
C ALA A 82 -9.88 -17.00 -16.71
N GLY A 83 -10.63 -16.83 -17.81
CA GLY A 83 -11.97 -17.40 -17.98
C GLY A 83 -13.07 -16.62 -17.24
N ALA A 84 -12.82 -15.36 -16.89
CA ALA A 84 -13.86 -14.47 -16.38
C ALA A 84 -15.00 -14.32 -17.40
N PRO A 85 -16.29 -14.35 -16.98
CA PRO A 85 -17.40 -14.15 -17.89
C PRO A 85 -17.35 -12.73 -18.46
N LYS A 86 -17.15 -12.62 -19.78
CA LYS A 86 -17.05 -11.34 -20.48
C LYS A 86 -18.35 -10.54 -20.33
N THR A 87 -18.26 -9.26 -20.00
CA THR A 87 -19.43 -8.39 -19.94
C THR A 87 -20.05 -8.29 -21.33
N GLY A 88 -21.37 -8.51 -21.42
CA GLY A 88 -22.09 -8.56 -22.70
C GLY A 88 -22.16 -9.94 -23.37
N ASP A 89 -21.39 -10.93 -22.91
CA ASP A 89 -21.43 -12.28 -23.46
C ASP A 89 -22.64 -13.07 -22.92
N GLN A 90 -23.72 -13.11 -23.71
CA GLN A 90 -24.95 -13.79 -23.33
C GLN A 90 -24.75 -15.29 -23.08
N ALA A 91 -23.84 -15.96 -23.81
CA ALA A 91 -23.59 -17.37 -23.65
C ALA A 91 -22.85 -17.67 -22.34
N ALA A 92 -21.87 -16.84 -21.97
CA ALA A 92 -21.15 -16.98 -20.71
C ALA A 92 -22.00 -16.63 -19.47
N TRP A 93 -22.94 -15.69 -19.62
CA TRP A 93 -23.80 -15.21 -18.53
C TRP A 93 -25.12 -15.97 -18.39
N GLY A 94 -25.68 -16.54 -19.46
CA GLY A 94 -26.93 -17.30 -19.44
C GLY A 94 -27.08 -18.29 -18.26
N PRO A 95 -26.14 -19.23 -18.05
CA PRO A 95 -26.22 -20.17 -16.93
C PRO A 95 -25.98 -19.55 -15.55
N ARG A 96 -25.48 -18.30 -15.49
CA ARG A 96 -25.14 -17.59 -14.24
C ARG A 96 -26.27 -16.69 -13.74
N ILE A 97 -27.14 -16.24 -14.63
CA ILE A 97 -28.23 -15.32 -14.31
C ILE A 97 -29.34 -16.00 -13.49
N GLY A 98 -29.62 -17.28 -13.75
CA GLY A 98 -30.74 -18.01 -13.14
C GLY A 98 -30.83 -17.93 -11.60
N PRO A 99 -29.73 -18.13 -10.86
CA PRO A 99 -29.72 -18.01 -9.39
C PRO A 99 -30.00 -16.60 -8.83
N GLY A 100 -30.05 -15.57 -9.69
CA GLY A 100 -30.40 -14.21 -9.31
C GLY A 100 -29.25 -13.37 -8.76
N LEU A 101 -29.50 -12.05 -8.66
CA LEU A 101 -28.51 -11.05 -8.27
C LEU A 101 -27.90 -11.33 -6.89
N ALA A 102 -28.71 -11.65 -5.88
CA ALA A 102 -28.23 -11.88 -4.51
C ALA A 102 -27.19 -13.02 -4.43
N THR A 103 -27.43 -14.11 -5.15
CA THR A 103 -26.52 -15.26 -5.21
C THR A 103 -25.20 -14.90 -5.91
N LEU A 104 -25.29 -14.15 -7.01
CA LEU A 104 -24.11 -13.65 -7.71
C LEU A 104 -23.30 -12.70 -6.82
N THR A 105 -23.96 -11.78 -6.11
CA THR A 105 -23.31 -10.89 -5.15
C THR A 105 -22.59 -11.66 -4.06
N LYS A 106 -23.25 -12.65 -3.44
CA LYS A 106 -22.61 -13.50 -2.42
C LYS A 106 -21.37 -14.22 -2.95
N THR A 107 -21.45 -14.77 -4.16
CA THR A 107 -20.31 -15.43 -4.81
C THR A 107 -19.16 -14.45 -5.07
N SER A 108 -19.47 -13.24 -5.51
CA SER A 108 -18.47 -12.20 -5.76
C SER A 108 -17.84 -11.69 -4.47
N ILE A 109 -18.58 -11.63 -3.35
CA ILE A 109 -18.06 -11.28 -2.03
C ILE A 109 -17.01 -12.32 -1.59
N THR A 110 -17.33 -13.61 -1.70
CA THR A 110 -16.42 -14.69 -1.30
C THR A 110 -15.28 -14.93 -2.30
N GLY A 111 -15.45 -14.50 -3.54
CA GLY A 111 -14.57 -14.89 -4.64
C GLY A 111 -14.90 -16.29 -5.17
N LYS A 112 -14.44 -16.59 -6.39
CA LYS A 112 -14.60 -17.90 -7.03
C LYS A 112 -13.56 -18.13 -8.11
N GLY A 113 -12.81 -19.23 -8.00
CA GLY A 113 -11.75 -19.55 -8.96
C GLY A 113 -10.67 -18.46 -8.97
N ALA A 114 -10.36 -17.92 -10.15
CA ALA A 114 -9.40 -16.82 -10.30
C ALA A 114 -9.95 -15.45 -9.87
N MET A 115 -11.27 -15.31 -9.66
CA MET A 115 -11.87 -14.06 -9.18
C MET A 115 -11.62 -13.92 -7.66
N PRO A 116 -10.85 -12.92 -7.21
CA PRO A 116 -10.57 -12.72 -5.79
C PRO A 116 -11.83 -12.28 -5.02
N PRO A 117 -11.84 -12.41 -3.67
CA PRO A 117 -12.91 -11.87 -2.83
C PRO A 117 -13.20 -10.40 -3.16
N ARG A 118 -14.48 -10.06 -3.23
CA ARG A 118 -15.01 -8.74 -3.63
C ARG A 118 -14.48 -8.21 -4.98
N GLY A 119 -14.01 -9.09 -5.86
CA GLY A 119 -13.35 -8.71 -7.11
C GLY A 119 -12.07 -7.89 -6.91
N GLY A 120 -11.44 -7.99 -5.74
CA GLY A 120 -10.24 -7.22 -5.39
C GLY A 120 -10.52 -5.75 -5.09
N SER A 121 -11.79 -5.37 -4.94
CA SER A 121 -12.22 -4.02 -4.60
C SER A 121 -12.45 -3.85 -3.10
N ASP A 122 -12.44 -2.59 -2.68
CA ASP A 122 -12.88 -2.18 -1.35
C ASP A 122 -14.38 -1.86 -1.31
N ALA A 123 -15.14 -2.16 -2.38
CA ALA A 123 -16.53 -1.74 -2.54
C ALA A 123 -17.43 -2.18 -1.39
N THR A 124 -18.54 -1.46 -1.15
CA THR A 124 -19.61 -1.96 -0.27
C THR A 124 -20.40 -3.07 -0.98
N ASP A 125 -21.23 -3.81 -0.24
CA ASP A 125 -22.04 -4.89 -0.83
C ASP A 125 -23.03 -4.35 -1.86
N GLU A 126 -23.56 -3.14 -1.63
CA GLU A 126 -24.47 -2.45 -2.54
C GLU A 126 -23.75 -2.03 -3.83
N GLU A 127 -22.57 -1.43 -3.73
CA GLU A 127 -21.76 -1.08 -4.90
C GLU A 127 -21.41 -2.31 -5.74
N LEU A 128 -21.05 -3.41 -5.06
CA LEU A 128 -20.74 -4.67 -5.72
C LEU A 128 -21.98 -5.27 -6.41
N ALA A 129 -23.13 -5.24 -5.75
CA ALA A 129 -24.40 -5.65 -6.34
C ALA A 129 -24.77 -4.80 -7.57
N ARG A 130 -24.57 -3.48 -7.53
CA ARG A 130 -24.78 -2.61 -8.69
C ARG A 130 -23.86 -2.96 -9.85
N ALA A 131 -22.59 -3.24 -9.60
CA ALA A 131 -21.64 -3.64 -10.65
C ALA A 131 -21.99 -4.98 -11.28
N ILE A 132 -22.43 -5.95 -10.47
CA ILE A 132 -22.88 -7.25 -10.97
C ILE A 132 -24.15 -7.11 -11.81
N ALA A 133 -25.12 -6.30 -11.34
CA ALA A 133 -26.32 -5.99 -12.11
C ALA A 133 -25.98 -5.33 -13.45
N PHE A 134 -25.06 -4.36 -13.46
CA PHE A 134 -24.57 -3.72 -14.68
C PHE A 134 -24.00 -4.74 -15.68
N MET A 135 -23.08 -5.62 -15.24
CA MET A 135 -22.46 -6.62 -16.12
C MET A 135 -23.46 -7.65 -16.64
N ALA A 136 -24.30 -8.18 -15.76
CA ALA A 136 -25.30 -9.19 -16.11
C ALA A 136 -26.38 -8.62 -17.03
N ASN A 137 -26.83 -7.38 -16.80
CA ASN A 137 -27.84 -6.73 -17.64
C ASN A 137 -27.32 -6.43 -19.04
N LYS A 138 -26.02 -6.09 -19.18
CA LYS A 138 -25.39 -6.00 -20.50
C LYS A 138 -25.38 -7.35 -21.25
N ALA A 139 -25.46 -8.47 -20.54
CA ALA A 139 -25.51 -9.82 -21.09
C ALA A 139 -26.94 -10.42 -21.13
N GLY A 140 -27.99 -9.59 -20.99
CA GLY A 140 -29.38 -10.01 -21.16
C GLY A 140 -30.14 -10.32 -19.87
N ALA A 141 -29.58 -10.05 -18.68
CA ALA A 141 -30.36 -10.04 -17.45
C ALA A 141 -31.24 -8.77 -17.35
N ASN A 142 -32.23 -8.83 -16.47
CA ASN A 142 -33.11 -7.69 -16.12
C ASN A 142 -33.09 -7.45 -14.60
N PHE A 143 -31.92 -7.45 -13.99
CA PHE A 143 -31.78 -7.22 -12.56
C PHE A 143 -32.03 -5.75 -12.20
N LYS A 144 -32.86 -5.53 -11.19
CA LYS A 144 -32.98 -4.22 -10.54
C LYS A 144 -31.80 -4.06 -9.58
N ALA A 145 -30.94 -3.10 -9.88
CA ALA A 145 -29.82 -2.75 -9.02
C ALA A 145 -30.31 -2.06 -7.74
N PRO A 146 -29.73 -2.36 -6.57
CA PRO A 146 -30.06 -1.70 -5.30
C PRO A 146 -29.44 -0.29 -5.19
#